data_AF-A0A3B8Q157-F1
#
_entry.id   AF-A0A3B8Q157-F1
#
_cell.length_a   1.000
_cell.length_b   1.000
_cell.length_c   1.000
_cell.angle_alpha   90.00
_cell.angle_beta   90.00
_cell.angle_gamma   90.00
#
_symmetry.space_group_name_H-M   'P 1'
#
loop_
_entity.id
_entity.type
_entity.pdbx_description
1 polymer ?
#
loop_
_entity_poly.entity_id
_entity_poly.type
_entity_poly.pdbx_seq_one_letter_code
_entity_poly.pdbx_strand_id
1 'polypeptide(L)'
;NILRYCGTFLVVEFMRQGLPPQDACLETIRRIARLDPKGFDLSINFIALDKKGRFGAAGTGQGFEYSVTCPEFSKVIQSPGVTQQSVGPIGGNVPK
;
A
#
# COMPACT_ATOMS: atom_id res chain seq x y z
N ASN A 1 5.99 7.86 9.39
CA ASN A 1 6.05 9.19 8.73
C ASN A 1 5.02 9.27 7.58
N ILE A 2 3.74 8.93 7.84
CA ILE A 2 2.70 8.90 6.79
C ILE A 2 1.97 10.25 6.64
N LEU A 3 1.78 10.94 7.77
CA LEU A 3 1.02 12.20 7.85
C LEU A 3 1.70 13.34 7.08
N ARG A 4 3.04 13.32 6.98
CA ARG A 4 3.82 14.38 6.32
C ARG A 4 3.48 14.55 4.84
N TYR A 5 3.06 13.48 4.16
CA TYR A 5 2.89 13.47 2.70
C TYR A 5 1.44 13.37 2.25
N CYS A 6 0.48 13.34 3.18
CA CYS A 6 -0.94 13.14 2.87
C CYS A 6 -1.16 11.96 1.90
N GLY A 7 -0.52 10.82 2.18
CA GLY A 7 -0.42 9.70 1.23
C GLY A 7 -1.77 9.20 0.71
N THR A 8 -2.75 8.98 1.58
CA THR A 8 -4.09 8.50 1.18
C THR A 8 -4.82 9.50 0.28
N PHE A 9 -4.64 10.80 0.50
CA PHE A 9 -5.20 11.83 -0.37
C PHE A 9 -4.61 11.70 -1.78
N LEU A 10 -3.29 11.50 -1.92
CA LEU A 10 -2.64 11.31 -3.21
C LEU A 10 -3.11 10.03 -3.92
N VAL A 11 -3.31 8.93 -3.20
CA VAL A 11 -3.86 7.68 -3.78
C VAL A 11 -5.23 7.94 -4.39
N VAL A 12 -6.14 8.60 -3.65
CA VAL A 12 -7.49 8.92 -4.15
C VAL A 12 -7.43 9.91 -5.30
N GLU A 13 -6.52 10.88 -5.25
CA GLU A 13 -6.32 11.86 -6.33
C GLU A 13 -5.82 11.21 -7.62
N PHE A 14 -4.89 10.26 -7.54
CA PHE A 14 -4.46 9.48 -8.71
C PHE A 14 -5.59 8.61 -9.28
N MET A 15 -6.41 8.00 -8.41
CA MET A 15 -7.60 7.29 -8.89
C MET A 15 -8.61 8.24 -9.54
N ARG A 16 -8.75 9.47 -9.05
CA ARG A 16 -9.57 10.53 -9.68
C ARG A 16 -9.05 10.90 -11.07
N GLN A 17 -7.73 10.86 -11.28
CA GLN A 17 -7.07 11.07 -12.58
C GLN A 17 -7.20 9.85 -13.52
N GLY A 18 -7.83 8.76 -13.07
CA GLY A 18 -8.14 7.59 -13.88
C GLY A 18 -7.22 6.40 -13.66
N LEU A 19 -6.23 6.50 -12.75
CA LEU A 19 -5.36 5.37 -12.45
C LEU A 19 -6.14 4.24 -11.75
N PRO A 20 -5.86 2.97 -12.08
CA PRO A 20 -6.32 1.83 -11.27
C PRO A 20 -5.82 1.93 -9.83
N PRO A 21 -6.56 1.38 -8.84
CA PRO A 21 -6.17 1.42 -7.42
C PRO A 21 -4.76 0.89 -7.15
N GLN A 22 -4.38 -0.18 -7.85
CA GLN A 22 -3.04 -0.78 -7.76
C GLN A 22 -1.95 0.21 -8.17
N ASP A 23 -2.12 0.87 -9.31
CA ASP A 23 -1.15 1.82 -9.85
C ASP A 23 -1.11 3.11 -9.03
N ALA A 24 -2.26 3.56 -8.53
CA ALA A 24 -2.36 4.73 -7.65
C ALA A 24 -1.57 4.55 -6.34
N CYS A 25 -1.64 3.36 -5.72
CA CYS A 25 -0.84 3.01 -4.55
C CYS A 25 0.67 3.02 -4.87
N LEU A 26 1.05 2.43 -6.01
CA LEU A 26 2.44 2.34 -6.45
C LEU A 26 3.05 3.73 -6.76
N GLU A 27 2.33 4.57 -7.50
CA GLU A 27 2.76 5.94 -7.81
C GLU A 27 2.89 6.81 -6.56
N THR A 28 1.99 6.62 -5.59
CA THR A 28 2.08 7.33 -4.30
C THR A 28 3.35 6.95 -3.56
N ILE A 29 3.68 5.65 -3.48
CA ILE A 29 4.93 5.19 -2.85
C ILE A 29 6.15 5.75 -3.57
N ARG A 30 6.19 5.67 -4.91
CA ARG A 30 7.28 6.23 -5.73
C ARG A 30 7.44 7.73 -5.53
N ARG A 31 6.34 8.47 -5.34
CA ARG A 31 6.36 9.91 -5.08
C ARG A 31 6.92 10.19 -3.68
N ILE A 32 6.47 9.49 -2.66
CA ILE A 32 6.95 9.67 -1.28
C ILE A 32 8.44 9.30 -1.18
N ALA A 33 8.86 8.19 -1.78
CA ALA A 33 10.25 7.75 -1.79
C ALA A 33 11.19 8.75 -2.49
N ARG A 34 10.70 9.52 -3.47
CA ARG A 34 11.49 10.60 -4.10
C ARG A 34 11.64 11.85 -3.23
N LEU A 35 10.70 12.08 -2.30
CA LEU A 35 10.63 13.29 -1.49
C LEU A 35 11.24 13.11 -0.10
N ASP A 36 11.16 11.91 0.47
CA ASP A 36 11.69 11.63 1.79
C ASP A 36 13.19 11.23 1.72
N PRO A 37 14.05 11.77 2.60
CA PRO A 37 15.45 11.37 2.66
C PRO A 37 15.67 9.88 2.95
N LYS A 38 14.70 9.17 3.53
CA LYS A 38 14.76 7.72 3.76
C LYS A 38 14.38 6.89 2.53
N GLY A 39 13.89 7.52 1.45
CA GLY A 39 13.62 6.81 0.20
C GLY A 39 12.64 5.64 0.33
N PHE A 40 13.09 4.45 -0.07
CA PHE A 40 12.32 3.21 0.04
C PHE A 40 12.44 2.52 1.41
N ASP A 41 13.33 2.97 2.28
CA ASP A 41 13.47 2.42 3.65
C ASP A 41 12.30 2.82 4.57
N LEU A 42 11.39 3.68 4.09
CA LEU A 42 10.14 3.93 4.80
C LEU A 42 9.21 2.73 4.68
N SER A 43 8.83 2.14 5.81
CA SER A 43 7.75 1.17 5.87
C SER A 43 6.38 1.83 5.64
N ILE A 44 6.00 2.00 4.37
CA ILE A 44 4.70 2.52 3.94
C ILE A 44 4.00 1.46 3.10
N ASN A 45 2.73 1.23 3.43
CA ASN A 45 1.84 0.33 2.71
C ASN A 45 0.49 1.02 2.51
N PHE A 46 -0.08 0.88 1.32
CA PHE A 46 -1.40 1.39 0.98
C PHE A 46 -2.30 0.27 0.48
N ILE A 47 -3.58 0.37 0.82
CA ILE A 47 -4.67 -0.42 0.24
C ILE A 47 -5.68 0.59 -0.29
N ALA A 48 -6.20 0.35 -1.48
CA ALA A 48 -7.18 1.20 -2.12
C ALA A 48 -8.31 0.38 -2.74
N LEU A 49 -9.50 0.96 -2.75
CA LEU A 49 -10.72 0.44 -3.35
C LEU A 49 -11.40 1.60 -4.08
N ASP A 50 -11.84 1.38 -5.31
CA ASP A 50 -12.59 2.38 -6.06
C ASP A 50 -14.10 2.10 -6.10
N LYS A 51 -14.86 3.06 -6.64
CA LYS A 51 -16.32 2.96 -6.76
C LYS A 51 -16.80 1.88 -7.74
N LYS A 52 -15.91 1.31 -8.56
CA LYS A 52 -16.21 0.20 -9.48
C LYS A 52 -15.94 -1.16 -8.82
N GLY A 53 -15.53 -1.19 -7.55
CA GLY A 53 -15.17 -2.41 -6.84
C GLY A 53 -13.78 -2.95 -7.20
N ARG A 54 -12.98 -2.21 -7.96
CA ARG A 54 -11.58 -2.58 -8.20
C ARG A 54 -10.78 -2.24 -6.96
N PHE A 55 -9.88 -3.12 -6.57
CA PHE A 55 -9.02 -2.94 -5.41
C PHE A 55 -7.55 -3.13 -5.79
N GLY A 56 -6.66 -2.66 -4.94
CA GLY A 56 -5.22 -2.84 -5.10
C GLY A 56 -4.47 -2.44 -3.84
N ALA A 57 -3.24 -2.90 -3.73
CA ALA A 57 -2.38 -2.59 -2.60
C ALA A 57 -0.94 -2.47 -3.09
N ALA A 58 -0.17 -1.58 -2.47
CA ALA A 58 1.27 -1.53 -2.71
C ALA A 58 1.99 -1.35 -1.39
N GLY A 59 3.12 -2.04 -1.25
CA GLY A 59 4.00 -1.95 -0.09
C GLY A 59 5.43 -1.64 -0.51
N THR A 60 6.14 -0.91 0.33
CA THR A 60 7.58 -0.65 0.15
C THR A 60 8.40 -1.93 0.30
N GLY A 61 8.04 -2.79 1.25
CA GLY A 61 8.63 -4.11 1.45
C GLY A 61 7.80 -5.28 0.89
N GLN A 62 8.41 -6.46 0.78
CA GLN A 62 7.77 -7.73 0.48
C GLN A 62 7.08 -8.33 1.71
N GLY A 63 5.98 -9.05 1.49
CA GLY A 63 5.23 -9.72 2.56
C GLY A 63 4.12 -8.87 3.18
N PHE A 64 3.73 -7.75 2.55
CA PHE A 64 2.53 -7.04 2.96
C PHE A 64 1.27 -7.79 2.48
N GLU A 65 0.52 -8.33 3.43
CA GLU A 65 -0.75 -9.01 3.18
C GLU A 65 -1.95 -8.10 3.47
N TYR A 66 -3.02 -8.28 2.71
CA TYR A 66 -4.31 -7.63 2.97
C TYR A 66 -5.47 -8.57 2.67
N SER A 67 -6.57 -8.40 3.39
CA SER A 67 -7.78 -9.22 3.21
C SER A 67 -8.78 -8.51 2.31
N VAL A 68 -9.34 -9.24 1.35
CA VAL A 68 -10.43 -8.78 0.50
C VAL A 68 -11.64 -9.66 0.75
N THR A 69 -12.73 -9.01 1.14
CA THR A 69 -14.03 -9.66 1.39
C THR A 69 -15.08 -9.02 0.47
N CYS A 70 -15.67 -9.86 -0.36
CA CYS A 70 -16.81 -9.56 -1.22
C CYS A 70 -17.88 -10.64 -0.97
N PRO A 71 -19.15 -10.44 -1.38
CA PRO A 71 -20.19 -11.46 -1.22
C PRO A 71 -19.80 -12.85 -1.76
N GLU A 72 -18.93 -12.89 -2.77
CA GLU A 72 -18.50 -14.11 -3.44
C GLU A 72 -17.32 -14.82 -2.75
N PHE A 73 -16.45 -14.08 -2.07
CA PHE A 73 -15.26 -14.65 -1.43
C PHE A 73 -14.68 -13.79 -0.30
N SER A 74 -13.94 -14.44 0.58
CA SER A 74 -13.04 -13.81 1.54
C SER A 74 -11.66 -14.44 1.39
N LYS A 75 -10.65 -13.65 1.02
CA LYS A 75 -9.28 -14.13 0.74
C LYS A 75 -8.24 -13.14 1.23
N VAL A 76 -7.12 -13.68 1.72
CA VAL A 76 -5.91 -12.91 2.00
C VAL A 76 -5.06 -12.88 0.72
N ILE A 77 -4.65 -11.69 0.32
CA ILE A 77 -3.90 -11.41 -0.91
C ILE A 77 -2.57 -10.77 -0.54
N GLN A 78 -1.52 -11.18 -1.24
CA GLN A 78 -0.20 -10.55 -1.15
C GLN A 78 -0.16 -9.29 -2.01
N SER A 79 0.25 -8.19 -1.41
CA SER A 79 0.54 -6.96 -2.14
C SER A 79 1.87 -7.11 -2.89
N PRO A 80 1.98 -6.57 -4.12
CA PRO A 80 3.27 -6.35 -4.76
C PRO A 80 4.16 -5.47 -3.88
N GLY A 81 5.35 -5.97 -3.55
CA GLY A 81 6.40 -5.21 -2.89
C GLY A 81 7.22 -4.43 -3.91
N VAL A 82 7.47 -3.15 -3.64
CA VAL A 82 8.29 -2.28 -4.52
C VAL A 82 9.78 -2.58 -4.39
N THR A 83 10.21 -3.09 -3.24
CA THR A 83 11.59 -3.52 -2.98
C THR A 83 11.65 -4.96 -2.46
N GLN A 84 12.86 -5.51 -2.33
CA GLN A 84 13.10 -6.84 -1.72
C GLN A 84 13.18 -6.80 -0.19
N GLN A 85 13.03 -5.64 0.45
CA GLN A 85 13.09 -5.53 1.91
C GLN A 85 11.89 -6.23 2.54
N SER A 86 12.08 -7.07 3.56
CA SER A 86 10.97 -7.69 4.26
C SER A 86 10.18 -6.65 5.05
N VAL A 87 8.84 -6.66 4.94
CA VAL A 87 7.98 -5.98 5.90
C VAL A 87 8.25 -6.69 7.23
N GLY A 88 8.88 -5.98 8.18
CA GLY A 88 9.23 -6.52 9.49
C GLY A 88 8.04 -7.12 10.26
N PRO A 89 8.20 -7.53 11.53
CA PRO A 89 7.19 -8.31 12.26
C PRO A 89 5.79 -7.71 12.13
N ILE A 90 4.89 -8.45 11.48
CA ILE A 90 3.53 -8.01 11.11
C ILE A 90 2.60 -8.24 12.32
N GLY A 91 2.84 -7.51 13.40
CA GLY A 91 2.05 -7.61 14.62
C GLY A 91 2.06 -8.99 15.29
N GLY A 92 1.39 -9.07 16.43
CA GLY A 92 1.44 -10.22 17.35
C GLY A 92 2.07 -9.84 18.68
N ASN A 93 1.51 -10.35 19.78
CA ASN A 93 2.18 -10.32 21.07
C ASN A 93 3.35 -11.29 20.98
N VAL A 94 4.57 -10.78 20.82
CA VAL A 94 5.77 -11.60 20.92
C VAL A 94 5.87 -11.99 22.39
N PRO A 95 5.69 -13.28 22.77
CA PRO A 95 5.92 -13.66 24.15
C PRO A 95 7.40 -13.35 24.47
N LYS A 96 7.61 -12.64 25.57
CA LYS A 96 8.95 -12.32 26.08
C LYS A 96 9.75 -13.59 26.37
#